data_AF-A0A955R3W2-F1
#
_entry.id   AF-A0A955R3W2-F1
#
_cell.length_a   1.000
_cell.length_b   1.000
_cell.length_c   1.000
_cell.angle_alpha   90.00
_cell.angle_beta   90.00
_cell.angle_gamma   90.00
#
_symmetry.space_group_name_H-M   'P 1'
#
loop_
_entity.id
_entity.type
_entity.pdbx_description
1 polymer ?
#
loop_
_entity_poly.entity_id
_entity_poly.type
_entity_poly.pdbx_seq_one_letter_code
_entity_poly.pdbx_strand_id
1 'polypeptide(L)'
;MRGRIQLLGWCLVLVFALAGCQGFEYKGPSHDGPGVYHTVRAGNTLSAIAETYACDIRVLQVVNGIRDPHKIYPGQRIWIPNALRVLEVPVLKPGSPQVAGRSPAQKKRAPSKKKFPKPAVVRPGYLMWPVQGVLTSGYGRRGSRNHEGIDIGAKSGTPIRASAGGVVKFSGWGPTGYGKMIIIKHPNELTTVYAHNDRNLVPKGRTVNKGQVIALVGSTGRSTGPHLHFEVRNHTHPKNPLKYLPGK
;
A
#
# COMPACT_ATOMS: atom_id res chain seq x y z
N MET A 1 10.50 37.43 75.83
CA MET A 1 9.14 37.02 75.41
C MET A 1 9.07 37.02 73.90
N ARG A 2 8.69 35.84 73.36
CA ARG A 2 8.12 35.49 72.04
C ARG A 2 8.19 36.50 70.87
N GLY A 3 8.77 36.02 69.76
CA GLY A 3 8.34 36.37 68.41
C GLY A 3 9.31 35.92 67.31
N ARG A 4 9.11 34.69 66.78
CA ARG A 4 9.77 34.17 65.57
C ARG A 4 9.20 34.87 64.34
N ILE A 5 10.05 35.31 63.40
CA ILE A 5 9.65 35.54 62.00
C ILE A 5 10.56 34.69 61.12
N GLN A 6 9.97 33.66 60.52
CA GLN A 6 10.51 32.89 59.42
C GLN A 6 10.33 33.69 58.12
N LEU A 7 11.36 33.77 57.29
CA LEU A 7 11.19 34.06 55.86
C LEU A 7 11.62 32.81 55.08
N LEU A 8 10.62 31.98 54.81
CA LEU A 8 10.55 31.08 53.64
C LEU A 8 10.97 31.90 52.40
N GLY A 9 11.86 31.47 51.53
CA GLY A 9 11.82 30.18 50.85
C GLY A 9 10.72 30.22 49.77
N TRP A 10 11.12 30.42 48.51
CA TRP A 10 10.64 29.72 47.29
C TRP A 10 10.84 30.61 46.06
N CYS A 11 11.91 30.31 45.32
CA CYS A 11 12.11 30.76 43.96
C CYS A 11 11.30 29.83 43.04
N LEU A 12 10.08 30.21 42.67
CA LEU A 12 9.27 29.46 41.71
C LEU A 12 9.51 30.06 40.30
N VAL A 13 10.59 29.64 39.65
CA VAL A 13 10.79 29.89 38.22
C VAL A 13 9.86 28.94 37.47
N LEU A 14 8.69 29.43 37.08
CA LEU A 14 7.77 28.75 36.15
C LEU A 14 8.39 28.79 34.75
N VAL A 15 9.23 27.79 34.45
CA VAL A 15 9.63 27.48 33.08
C VAL A 15 8.43 26.86 32.37
N PHE A 16 7.62 27.68 31.69
CA PHE A 16 6.70 27.19 30.68
C PHE A 16 7.53 26.70 29.48
N ALA A 17 7.92 25.43 29.53
CA ALA A 17 8.35 24.71 28.35
C ALA A 17 7.10 24.52 27.45
N LEU A 18 6.86 25.49 26.56
CA LEU A 18 6.03 25.27 25.39
C LEU A 18 6.74 24.23 24.53
N ALA A 19 6.45 22.95 24.81
CA ALA A 19 6.74 21.86 23.91
C ALA A 19 5.93 22.13 22.63
N GLY A 20 6.58 22.78 21.67
CA GLY A 20 6.08 22.87 20.31
C GLY A 20 5.94 21.46 19.77
N CYS A 21 4.71 20.96 19.69
CA CYS A 21 4.38 19.87 18.79
C CYS A 21 4.63 20.38 17.37
N GLN A 22 5.82 20.15 16.83
CA GLN A 22 6.02 20.24 15.40
C GLN A 22 5.14 19.17 14.77
N GLY A 23 3.99 19.60 14.25
CA GLY A 23 3.13 18.75 13.45
C GLY A 23 3.92 18.27 12.24
N PHE A 24 4.10 16.97 12.10
CA PHE A 24 4.59 16.40 10.84
C PHE A 24 3.48 16.53 9.80
N GLU A 25 3.50 17.64 9.07
CA GLU A 25 2.57 17.91 7.97
C GLU A 25 2.94 17.00 6.79
N TYR A 26 2.23 15.87 6.67
CA TYR A 26 2.40 14.96 5.54
C TYR A 26 1.70 15.53 4.29
N LYS A 27 2.43 16.31 3.51
CA LYS A 27 1.98 16.96 2.27
C LYS A 27 1.91 16.01 1.07
N GLY A 28 1.08 14.97 1.13
CA GLY A 28 0.74 14.12 -0.04
C GLY A 28 1.95 13.67 -0.89
N PRO A 29 1.74 13.27 -2.16
CA PRO A 29 2.84 13.18 -3.11
C PRO A 29 3.21 14.62 -3.51
N SER A 30 4.34 15.09 -2.99
CA SER A 30 4.91 16.41 -3.24
C SER A 30 6.38 16.28 -3.61
N HIS A 31 7.03 17.40 -3.90
CA HIS A 31 8.49 17.47 -3.98
C HIS A 31 9.15 17.32 -2.59
N ASP A 32 8.36 17.22 -1.53
CA ASP A 32 8.82 17.38 -0.14
C ASP A 32 9.25 16.04 0.50
N GLY A 33 9.27 14.94 -0.27
CA GLY A 33 9.69 13.59 0.16
C GLY A 33 10.90 13.04 -0.62
N PRO A 34 11.41 11.85 -0.28
CA PRO A 34 12.48 11.23 -1.07
C PRO A 34 12.00 10.95 -2.49
N GLY A 35 12.84 11.23 -3.47
CA GLY A 35 12.53 11.02 -4.89
C GLY A 35 13.71 11.40 -5.76
N VAL A 36 13.59 11.15 -7.06
CA VAL A 36 14.61 11.54 -8.04
C VAL A 36 13.97 12.25 -9.22
N TYR A 37 14.74 13.13 -9.85
CA TYR A 37 14.38 13.67 -11.15
C TYR A 37 14.82 12.71 -12.26
N HIS A 38 13.88 12.30 -13.09
CA HIS A 38 14.12 11.65 -14.36
C HIS A 38 14.16 12.70 -15.48
N THR A 39 15.24 12.72 -16.26
CA THR A 39 15.33 13.59 -17.46
C THR A 39 14.76 12.84 -18.66
N VAL A 40 13.68 13.36 -19.23
CA VAL A 40 13.02 12.79 -20.41
C VAL A 40 13.99 12.77 -21.58
N ARG A 41 14.22 11.59 -22.17
CA ARG A 41 14.97 11.41 -23.41
C ARG A 41 14.03 11.39 -24.63
N ALA A 42 14.58 11.63 -25.82
CA ALA A 42 13.84 11.49 -27.07
C ALA A 42 13.17 10.11 -27.16
N GLY A 43 11.86 10.08 -27.41
CA GLY A 43 11.05 8.86 -27.49
C GLY A 43 10.64 8.22 -26.15
N ASN A 44 10.90 8.88 -25.02
CA ASN A 44 10.22 8.53 -23.77
C ASN A 44 8.77 9.02 -23.79
N THR A 45 7.90 8.28 -23.10
CA THR A 45 6.51 8.67 -22.83
C THR A 45 6.27 8.69 -21.33
N LEU A 46 5.32 9.50 -20.84
CA LEU A 46 5.03 9.53 -19.40
C LEU A 46 4.56 8.16 -18.91
N SER A 47 3.89 7.38 -19.75
CA SER A 47 3.49 5.99 -19.47
C SER A 47 4.69 5.06 -19.29
N ALA A 48 5.68 5.12 -20.18
CA ALA A 48 6.88 4.29 -20.06
C ALA A 48 7.72 4.67 -18.83
N ILE A 49 7.78 5.97 -18.50
CA ILE A 49 8.42 6.46 -17.28
C ILE A 49 7.66 5.94 -16.05
N ALA A 50 6.34 6.12 -16.00
CA ALA A 50 5.48 5.63 -14.92
C ALA A 50 5.67 4.12 -14.68
N GLU A 51 5.64 3.33 -15.76
CA GLU A 51 5.82 1.88 -15.71
C GLU A 51 7.22 1.48 -15.20
N THR A 52 8.28 2.11 -15.73
CA THR A 52 9.68 1.83 -15.34
C THR A 52 9.92 2.09 -13.86
N TYR A 53 9.34 3.17 -13.33
CA TYR A 53 9.47 3.54 -11.91
C TYR A 53 8.39 2.93 -11.01
N ALA A 54 7.51 2.07 -11.56
CA ALA A 54 6.35 1.52 -10.87
C ALA A 54 5.48 2.59 -10.17
N CYS A 55 5.41 3.78 -10.77
CA CYS A 55 4.63 4.91 -10.29
C CYS A 55 3.31 4.99 -11.10
N ASP A 56 2.22 5.40 -10.46
CA ASP A 56 0.97 5.62 -11.20
C ASP A 56 1.11 6.87 -12.08
N ILE A 57 0.72 6.77 -13.35
CA ILE A 57 0.84 7.88 -14.31
C ILE A 57 0.09 9.14 -13.82
N ARG A 58 -1.04 8.99 -13.13
CA ARG A 58 -1.80 10.13 -12.60
C ARG A 58 -1.10 10.78 -11.41
N VAL A 59 -0.36 10.01 -10.63
CA VAL A 59 0.51 10.57 -9.58
C VAL A 59 1.63 11.38 -10.23
N LEU A 60 2.28 10.86 -11.26
CA LEU A 60 3.28 11.65 -12.00
C LEU A 60 2.69 12.93 -12.60
N GLN A 61 1.47 12.86 -13.16
CA GLN A 61 0.78 14.03 -13.70
C GLN A 61 0.53 15.11 -12.65
N VAL A 62 -0.04 14.74 -11.51
CA VAL A 62 -0.39 15.69 -10.44
C VAL A 62 0.87 16.33 -9.85
N VAL A 63 1.89 15.53 -9.54
CA VAL A 63 3.09 16.02 -8.84
C VAL A 63 3.98 16.88 -9.75
N ASN A 64 3.93 16.62 -11.07
CA ASN A 64 4.72 17.36 -12.05
C ASN A 64 3.92 18.42 -12.81
N GLY A 65 2.65 18.64 -12.45
CA GLY A 65 1.77 19.58 -13.16
C GLY A 65 1.49 19.22 -14.63
N ILE A 66 1.63 17.94 -15.00
CA ILE A 66 1.44 17.47 -16.38
C ILE A 66 -0.05 17.18 -16.61
N ARG A 67 -0.74 18.10 -17.27
CA ARG A 67 -2.17 17.95 -17.62
C ARG A 67 -2.42 16.86 -18.66
N ASP A 68 -1.56 16.82 -19.68
CA ASP A 68 -1.65 15.87 -20.79
C ASP A 68 -0.44 14.92 -20.75
N PRO A 69 -0.63 13.61 -20.50
CA PRO A 69 0.47 12.65 -20.38
C PRO A 69 1.24 12.42 -21.70
N HIS A 70 0.69 12.87 -22.83
CA HIS A 70 1.34 12.79 -24.14
C HIS A 70 2.17 14.03 -24.48
N LYS A 71 2.09 15.10 -23.68
CA LYS A 71 2.84 16.35 -23.87
C LYS A 71 4.00 16.45 -22.90
N ILE A 72 4.99 15.59 -23.10
CA ILE A 72 6.30 15.70 -22.45
C ILE A 72 7.40 15.86 -23.50
N TYR A 73 8.49 16.56 -23.16
CA TYR A 73 9.52 16.95 -24.12
C TYR A 73 10.91 16.44 -23.70
N PRO A 74 11.79 16.09 -24.66
CA PRO A 74 13.18 15.77 -24.33
C PRO A 74 13.85 16.89 -23.55
N GLY A 75 14.61 16.54 -22.51
CA GLY A 75 15.22 17.48 -21.56
C GLY A 75 14.32 17.90 -20.41
N GLN A 76 13.00 17.64 -20.47
CA GLN A 76 12.09 17.91 -19.35
C GLN A 76 12.46 17.05 -18.14
N ARG A 77 12.52 17.66 -16.95
CA ARG A 77 12.75 16.95 -15.70
C ARG A 77 11.41 16.58 -15.07
N ILE A 78 11.23 15.30 -14.77
CA ILE A 78 10.04 14.76 -14.12
C ILE A 78 10.46 14.23 -12.75
N TRP A 79 9.91 14.80 -11.70
CA TRP A 79 10.00 14.31 -10.34
C TRP A 79 9.27 12.98 -10.20
N ILE A 80 10.01 11.97 -9.77
CA ILE A 80 9.50 10.64 -9.47
C ILE A 80 9.47 10.48 -7.94
N PRO A 81 8.30 10.62 -7.30
CA PRO A 81 8.19 10.51 -5.86
C PRO A 81 8.51 9.07 -5.42
N ASN A 82 9.28 8.96 -4.34
CA ASN A 82 9.71 7.71 -3.69
C ASN A 82 10.62 6.80 -4.54
N ALA A 83 11.11 7.27 -5.69
CA ALA A 83 12.14 6.56 -6.43
C ALA A 83 13.51 6.74 -5.74
N LEU A 84 14.20 5.62 -5.50
CA LEU A 84 15.48 5.60 -4.78
C LEU A 84 16.68 5.94 -5.67
N ARG A 85 16.54 5.82 -6.99
CA ARG A 85 17.58 6.11 -7.99
C ARG A 85 16.95 6.36 -9.35
N VAL A 86 17.71 6.96 -10.26
CA VAL A 86 17.30 7.13 -11.66
C VAL A 86 17.37 5.76 -12.37
N LEU A 87 16.31 5.38 -13.09
CA LEU A 87 16.21 4.16 -13.88
C LEU A 87 16.26 4.50 -15.38
N GLU A 88 16.82 3.62 -16.20
CA GLU A 88 16.77 3.77 -17.66
C GLU A 88 15.39 3.38 -18.21
N VAL A 89 14.76 4.32 -18.90
CA VAL A 89 13.45 4.13 -19.53
C VAL A 89 13.67 3.75 -20.99
N PRO A 90 13.15 2.60 -21.46
CA PRO A 90 13.31 2.17 -22.84
C PRO A 90 12.65 3.18 -23.81
N VAL A 91 13.37 3.50 -24.89
CA VAL A 91 12.91 4.44 -25.93
C VAL A 91 12.03 3.71 -26.93
N LEU A 92 10.79 4.17 -27.12
CA LEU A 92 9.87 3.64 -28.14
C LEU A 92 10.11 4.40 -29.45
N LYS A 93 10.42 3.69 -30.55
CA LYS A 93 10.71 4.30 -31.86
C LYS A 93 9.44 4.91 -32.50
N PRO A 94 9.48 6.11 -33.12
CA PRO A 94 8.34 6.71 -33.81
C PRO A 94 8.01 5.95 -35.11
N GLY A 95 6.73 5.64 -35.35
CA GLY A 95 6.27 4.97 -36.58
C GLY A 95 5.50 3.65 -36.37
N SER A 96 5.28 3.21 -35.13
CA SER A 96 4.38 2.10 -34.84
C SER A 96 2.96 2.63 -34.65
N PRO A 97 1.91 2.05 -35.29
CA PRO A 97 0.54 2.46 -35.04
C PRO A 97 0.24 2.33 -33.54
N GLN A 98 -0.38 3.36 -32.95
CA GLN A 98 -0.96 3.28 -31.61
C GLN A 98 -2.10 2.26 -31.63
N VAL A 99 -1.74 0.99 -31.52
CA VAL A 99 -2.71 -0.08 -31.25
C VAL A 99 -2.81 -0.16 -29.73
N ALA A 100 -3.93 0.36 -29.23
CA ALA A 100 -4.52 -0.12 -28.00
C ALA A 100 -4.56 -1.66 -28.05
N GLY A 101 -3.72 -2.30 -27.24
CA GLY A 101 -3.78 -3.74 -27.00
C GLY A 101 -2.75 -4.58 -27.75
N ARG A 102 -2.29 -5.59 -27.00
CA ARG A 102 -1.49 -6.77 -27.37
C ARG A 102 0.03 -6.58 -27.43
N SER A 103 0.65 -7.01 -26.34
CA SER A 103 1.99 -7.60 -26.36
C SER A 103 2.06 -8.77 -27.36
N PRO A 104 3.17 -8.99 -28.09
CA PRO A 104 3.29 -10.01 -29.13
C PRO A 104 3.24 -11.43 -28.56
N ALA A 105 2.60 -12.31 -29.32
CA ALA A 105 2.40 -13.71 -29.02
C ALA A 105 3.73 -14.47 -28.89
N GLN A 106 4.09 -14.86 -27.66
CA GLN A 106 4.86 -16.09 -27.46
C GLN A 106 3.95 -17.27 -27.85
N LYS A 107 4.39 -18.06 -28.84
CA LYS A 107 3.66 -19.21 -29.40
C LYS A 107 3.24 -20.19 -28.28
N LYS A 108 1.95 -20.09 -27.94
CA LYS A 108 0.99 -21.15 -27.62
C LYS A 108 1.56 -22.45 -27.01
N ARG A 109 1.40 -22.58 -25.70
CA ARG A 109 0.27 -23.39 -25.23
C ARG A 109 -0.72 -22.43 -24.60
N ALA A 110 -1.89 -22.31 -25.23
CA ALA A 110 -2.97 -21.53 -24.66
C ALA A 110 -3.19 -22.00 -23.22
N PRO A 111 -3.15 -21.13 -22.20
CA PRO A 111 -3.81 -21.49 -20.96
C PRO A 111 -5.26 -21.68 -21.37
N SER A 112 -5.76 -22.93 -21.26
CA SER A 112 -7.17 -23.19 -21.48
C SER A 112 -7.93 -22.13 -20.70
N LYS A 113 -8.86 -21.44 -21.36
CA LYS A 113 -9.83 -20.61 -20.68
C LYS A 113 -10.56 -21.54 -19.71
N LYS A 114 -10.00 -21.76 -18.52
CA LYS A 114 -10.73 -22.32 -17.41
C LYS A 114 -11.82 -21.28 -17.18
N LYS A 115 -13.00 -21.54 -17.76
CA LYS A 115 -14.24 -20.86 -17.40
C LYS A 115 -14.17 -20.72 -15.89
N PHE A 116 -14.19 -19.49 -15.39
CA PHE A 116 -14.30 -19.29 -13.95
C PHE A 116 -15.50 -20.14 -13.53
N PRO A 117 -15.30 -21.16 -12.67
CA PRO A 117 -16.44 -21.93 -12.20
C PRO A 117 -17.42 -20.93 -11.58
N LYS A 118 -18.73 -21.17 -11.78
CA LYS A 118 -19.80 -20.46 -11.07
C LYS A 118 -19.38 -20.23 -9.61
N PRO A 119 -19.76 -19.10 -8.97
CA PRO A 119 -19.28 -18.74 -7.64
C PRO A 119 -19.34 -19.96 -6.73
N ALA A 120 -18.19 -20.55 -6.45
CA ALA A 120 -18.14 -21.65 -5.51
C ALA A 120 -18.50 -21.01 -4.18
N VAL A 121 -19.59 -21.50 -3.56
CA VAL A 121 -19.95 -21.18 -2.18
C VAL A 121 -18.66 -21.10 -1.38
N VAL A 122 -18.42 -19.97 -0.71
CA VAL A 122 -17.22 -19.81 0.12
C VAL A 122 -17.30 -20.86 1.22
N ARG A 123 -16.63 -21.99 1.01
CA ARG A 123 -16.55 -23.06 2.00
C ARG A 123 -15.61 -22.60 3.11
N PRO A 124 -15.90 -22.93 4.38
CA PRO A 124 -14.92 -22.84 5.45
C PRO A 124 -13.57 -23.44 4.99
N GLY A 125 -12.47 -22.73 5.23
CA GLY A 125 -11.12 -23.15 4.81
C GLY A 125 -10.66 -22.70 3.42
N TYR A 126 -11.47 -21.94 2.66
CA TYR A 126 -11.01 -21.34 1.40
C TYR A 126 -9.82 -20.40 1.62
N LEU A 127 -9.90 -19.53 2.63
CA LEU A 127 -8.78 -18.69 3.06
C LEU A 127 -7.92 -19.44 4.08
N MET A 128 -6.63 -19.09 4.14
CA MET A 128 -5.74 -19.42 5.26
C MET A 128 -5.38 -18.16 6.05
N TRP A 129 -4.96 -18.36 7.29
CA TRP A 129 -4.33 -17.31 8.09
C TRP A 129 -3.13 -16.71 7.32
N PRO A 130 -3.10 -15.38 7.13
CA PRO A 130 -2.07 -14.73 6.29
C PRO A 130 -0.72 -14.56 7.00
N VAL A 131 -0.72 -14.59 8.34
CA VAL A 131 0.49 -14.49 9.16
C VAL A 131 0.30 -15.32 10.43
N GLN A 132 1.40 -15.88 10.94
CA GLN A 132 1.41 -16.48 12.28
C GLN A 132 1.58 -15.35 13.31
N GLY A 133 0.60 -15.24 14.21
CA GLY A 133 0.58 -14.16 15.20
C GLY A 133 -0.65 -14.20 16.10
N VAL A 134 -0.71 -13.22 17.00
CA VAL A 134 -1.78 -13.07 18.00
C VAL A 134 -2.88 -12.20 17.41
N LEU A 135 -4.14 -12.61 17.55
CA LEU A 135 -5.27 -11.75 17.19
C LEU A 135 -5.37 -10.66 18.26
N THR A 136 -4.96 -9.44 17.92
CA THR A 136 -4.93 -8.31 18.86
C THR A 136 -6.21 -7.48 18.78
N SER A 137 -6.95 -7.58 17.68
CA SER A 137 -8.26 -6.96 17.57
C SER A 137 -9.20 -7.64 16.56
N GLY A 138 -10.50 -7.55 16.85
CA GLY A 138 -11.57 -8.11 16.01
C GLY A 138 -12.22 -7.11 15.05
N TYR A 139 -13.01 -7.66 14.12
CA TYR A 139 -13.89 -6.91 13.21
C TYR A 139 -15.11 -6.34 13.95
N GLY A 140 -15.55 -5.13 13.58
CA GLY A 140 -16.80 -4.54 14.07
C GLY A 140 -16.64 -3.18 14.74
N ARG A 141 -17.69 -2.77 15.47
CA ARG A 141 -17.80 -1.40 16.02
C ARG A 141 -16.86 -1.20 17.20
N ARG A 142 -16.09 -0.10 17.19
CA ARG A 142 -15.27 0.42 18.30
C ARG A 142 -15.70 1.86 18.60
N GLY A 143 -16.64 2.02 19.53
CA GLY A 143 -17.24 3.32 19.80
C GLY A 143 -17.88 3.92 18.55
N SER A 144 -17.41 5.10 18.12
CA SER A 144 -17.89 5.78 16.90
C SER A 144 -17.24 5.28 15.59
N ARG A 145 -16.22 4.42 15.65
CA ARG A 145 -15.48 3.96 14.45
C ARG A 145 -15.69 2.47 14.20
N ASN A 146 -15.88 2.07 12.94
CA ASN A 146 -15.94 0.66 12.57
C ASN A 146 -14.54 0.16 12.17
N HIS A 147 -14.16 -1.00 12.68
CA HIS A 147 -12.97 -1.72 12.28
C HIS A 147 -13.33 -2.69 11.14
N GLU A 148 -12.81 -2.42 9.94
CA GLU A 148 -13.17 -3.10 8.69
C GLU A 148 -12.51 -4.49 8.52
N GLY A 149 -11.57 -4.83 9.41
CA GLY A 149 -10.80 -6.07 9.37
C GLY A 149 -10.52 -6.64 10.75
N ILE A 150 -9.46 -7.45 10.83
CA ILE A 150 -8.85 -7.92 12.07
C ILE A 150 -7.39 -7.50 12.13
N ASP A 151 -6.86 -7.31 13.33
CA ASP A 151 -5.45 -7.01 13.54
C ASP A 151 -4.74 -8.24 14.08
N ILE A 152 -3.65 -8.64 13.42
CA ILE A 152 -2.83 -9.78 13.81
C ILE A 152 -1.44 -9.26 14.17
N GLY A 153 -1.16 -9.20 15.47
CA GLY A 153 0.14 -8.80 16.01
C GLY A 153 1.23 -9.82 15.68
N ALA A 154 2.33 -9.33 15.10
CA ALA A 154 3.51 -10.11 14.77
C ALA A 154 4.73 -9.18 14.68
N LYS A 155 5.95 -9.73 14.83
CA LYS A 155 7.18 -8.93 14.75
C LYS A 155 7.31 -8.26 13.37
N SER A 156 7.87 -7.05 13.32
CA SER A 156 8.23 -6.41 12.06
C SER A 156 9.14 -7.34 11.23
N GLY A 157 8.94 -7.38 9.92
CA GLY A 157 9.65 -8.29 9.02
C GLY A 157 9.05 -9.71 8.93
N THR A 158 8.06 -10.07 9.75
CA THR A 158 7.40 -11.39 9.65
C THR A 158 6.76 -11.55 8.27
N PRO A 159 6.93 -12.69 7.56
CA PRO A 159 6.34 -12.87 6.23
C PRO A 159 4.80 -12.87 6.27
N ILE A 160 4.20 -12.04 5.40
CA ILE A 160 2.76 -12.05 5.11
C ILE A 160 2.53 -12.88 3.85
N ARG A 161 1.59 -13.82 3.93
CA ARG A 161 1.25 -14.76 2.85
C ARG A 161 -0.15 -14.49 2.31
N ALA A 162 -0.34 -14.70 1.01
CA ALA A 162 -1.65 -14.62 0.39
C ALA A 162 -2.59 -15.69 0.97
N SER A 163 -3.72 -15.27 1.53
CA SER A 163 -4.71 -16.17 2.14
C SER A 163 -5.36 -17.13 1.15
N ALA A 164 -5.37 -16.79 -0.14
CA ALA A 164 -5.80 -17.66 -1.24
C ALA A 164 -5.10 -17.25 -2.54
N GLY A 165 -5.20 -18.10 -3.57
CA GLY A 165 -4.70 -17.77 -4.90
C GLY A 165 -5.55 -16.67 -5.55
N GLY A 166 -4.92 -15.79 -6.33
CA GLY A 166 -5.61 -14.65 -6.93
C GLY A 166 -4.71 -13.74 -7.73
N VAL A 167 -5.24 -12.58 -8.12
CA VAL A 167 -4.53 -11.55 -8.87
C VAL A 167 -4.41 -10.30 -8.01
N VAL A 168 -3.19 -9.78 -7.87
CA VAL A 168 -2.91 -8.53 -7.16
C VAL A 168 -3.55 -7.37 -7.92
N LYS A 169 -4.57 -6.74 -7.33
CA LYS A 169 -5.26 -5.57 -7.90
C LYS A 169 -4.62 -4.25 -7.49
N PHE A 170 -3.94 -4.24 -6.35
CA PHE A 170 -3.23 -3.08 -5.83
C PHE A 170 -2.01 -3.54 -5.03
N SER A 171 -0.91 -2.78 -5.14
CA SER A 171 0.28 -2.90 -4.30
C SER A 171 0.93 -1.53 -4.24
N GLY A 172 0.90 -0.89 -3.09
CA GLY A 172 1.39 0.49 -2.92
C GLY A 172 0.94 1.10 -1.60
N TRP A 173 0.94 2.43 -1.50
CA TRP A 173 0.46 3.15 -0.32
C TRP A 173 -1.06 3.34 -0.35
N GLY A 174 -1.74 2.84 0.69
CA GLY A 174 -3.18 2.87 0.85
C GLY A 174 -3.73 4.18 1.44
N PRO A 175 -5.03 4.44 1.24
CA PRO A 175 -5.68 5.63 1.77
C PRO A 175 -5.90 5.53 3.29
N THR A 176 -6.27 6.65 3.92
CA THR A 176 -6.93 6.65 5.25
C THR A 176 -6.17 5.91 6.37
N GLY A 177 -4.83 5.92 6.30
CA GLY A 177 -3.96 5.34 7.32
C GLY A 177 -3.59 3.87 7.12
N TYR A 178 -3.98 3.21 6.03
CA TYR A 178 -3.62 1.81 5.77
C TYR A 178 -2.11 1.57 5.57
N GLY A 179 -1.33 2.62 5.29
CA GLY A 179 0.11 2.49 5.02
C GLY A 179 0.37 1.70 3.74
N LYS A 180 1.50 1.01 3.65
CA LYS A 180 1.76 0.12 2.51
C LYS A 180 0.81 -1.07 2.59
N MET A 181 0.12 -1.35 1.49
CA MET A 181 -0.87 -2.40 1.42
C MET A 181 -0.91 -3.13 0.08
N ILE A 182 -1.48 -4.32 0.11
CA ILE A 182 -1.76 -5.15 -1.06
C ILE A 182 -3.25 -5.50 -1.07
N ILE A 183 -3.87 -5.46 -2.24
CA ILE A 183 -5.24 -5.97 -2.46
C ILE A 183 -5.17 -7.12 -3.45
N ILE A 184 -5.71 -8.28 -3.09
CA ILE A 184 -5.77 -9.47 -3.96
C ILE A 184 -7.22 -9.82 -4.24
N LYS A 185 -7.57 -9.91 -5.53
CA LYS A 185 -8.86 -10.44 -5.98
C LYS A 185 -8.74 -11.93 -6.19
N HIS A 186 -9.64 -12.68 -5.55
CA HIS A 186 -9.75 -14.13 -5.66
C HIS A 186 -10.92 -14.50 -6.59
N PRO A 187 -11.00 -15.77 -7.01
CA PRO A 187 -12.23 -16.35 -7.50
C PRO A 187 -13.44 -16.08 -6.57
N ASN A 188 -14.66 -16.09 -7.11
CA ASN A 188 -15.93 -15.90 -6.37
C ASN A 188 -16.16 -14.49 -5.82
N GLU A 189 -15.65 -13.48 -6.51
CA GLU A 189 -15.78 -12.06 -6.15
C GLU A 189 -15.18 -11.61 -4.80
N LEU A 190 -14.50 -12.52 -4.09
CA LEU A 190 -13.84 -12.24 -2.82
C LEU A 190 -12.55 -11.45 -3.00
N THR A 191 -12.32 -10.46 -2.16
CA THR A 191 -11.09 -9.66 -2.14
C THR A 191 -10.47 -9.71 -0.74
N THR A 192 -9.15 -9.81 -0.66
CA THR A 192 -8.41 -9.68 0.60
C THR A 192 -7.49 -8.46 0.57
N VAL A 193 -7.34 -7.83 1.74
CA VAL A 193 -6.50 -6.65 1.96
C VAL A 193 -5.44 -6.97 3.01
N TYR A 194 -4.20 -6.58 2.75
CA TYR A 194 -3.04 -6.78 3.63
C TYR A 194 -2.36 -5.43 3.82
N ALA A 195 -2.50 -4.81 5.00
CA ALA A 195 -2.09 -3.44 5.25
C ALA A 195 -1.12 -3.31 6.43
N HIS A 196 -0.60 -2.08 6.62
CA HIS A 196 0.50 -1.73 7.52
C HIS A 196 1.82 -2.46 7.20
N ASN A 197 1.99 -2.89 5.94
CA ASN A 197 3.18 -3.63 5.53
C ASN A 197 4.45 -2.77 5.71
N ASP A 198 5.56 -3.40 6.10
CA ASP A 198 6.87 -2.77 5.99
C ASP A 198 7.26 -2.62 4.51
N ARG A 199 7.00 -3.69 3.74
CA ARG A 199 7.34 -3.78 2.32
C ARG A 199 6.38 -4.71 1.60
N ASN A 200 5.99 -4.30 0.39
CA ASN A 200 5.28 -5.15 -0.56
C ASN A 200 6.28 -5.86 -1.46
N LEU A 201 6.10 -7.16 -1.68
CA LEU A 201 7.02 -8.03 -2.43
C LEU A 201 6.46 -8.46 -3.78
N VAL A 202 5.19 -8.15 -4.05
CA VAL A 202 4.53 -8.45 -5.32
C VAL A 202 3.91 -7.18 -5.93
N PRO A 203 4.11 -6.94 -7.24
CA PRO A 203 3.52 -5.79 -7.93
C PRO A 203 2.06 -6.05 -8.32
N LYS A 204 1.34 -4.98 -8.68
CA LYS A 204 0.01 -5.05 -9.30
C LYS A 204 0.05 -5.91 -10.57
N GLY A 205 -1.01 -6.67 -10.81
CA GLY A 205 -1.16 -7.56 -11.96
C GLY A 205 -0.55 -8.95 -11.76
N ARG A 206 0.29 -9.15 -10.74
CA ARG A 206 0.89 -10.46 -10.44
C ARG A 206 -0.18 -11.46 -10.00
N THR A 207 -0.15 -12.66 -10.57
CA THR A 207 -0.87 -13.82 -10.03
C THR A 207 -0.08 -14.42 -8.88
N VAL A 208 -0.76 -14.71 -7.77
CA VAL A 208 -0.18 -15.34 -6.58
C VAL A 208 -0.93 -16.61 -6.21
N ASN A 209 -0.21 -17.57 -5.60
CA ASN A 209 -0.80 -18.79 -5.05
C ASN A 209 -1.14 -18.61 -3.56
N LYS A 210 -2.08 -19.44 -3.05
CA LYS A 210 -2.34 -19.54 -1.60
C LYS A 210 -1.03 -19.88 -0.87
N GLY A 211 -0.72 -19.15 0.19
CA GLY A 211 0.49 -19.32 1.00
C GLY A 211 1.75 -18.67 0.42
N GLN A 212 1.71 -18.09 -0.78
CA GLN A 212 2.84 -17.35 -1.34
C GLN A 212 3.12 -16.10 -0.50
N VAL A 213 4.40 -15.83 -0.21
CA VAL A 213 4.82 -14.61 0.48
C VAL A 213 4.60 -13.41 -0.45
N ILE A 214 3.94 -12.37 0.07
CA ILE A 214 3.52 -11.19 -0.71
C ILE A 214 3.98 -9.86 -0.09
N ALA A 215 4.24 -9.84 1.22
CA ALA A 215 4.66 -8.66 1.95
C ALA A 215 5.37 -9.06 3.25
N LEU A 216 5.90 -8.07 3.97
CA LEU A 216 6.44 -8.22 5.31
C LEU A 216 5.60 -7.36 6.29
N VAL A 217 5.34 -7.89 7.48
CA VAL A 217 4.69 -7.15 8.57
C VAL A 217 5.49 -5.89 8.89
N GLY A 218 4.79 -4.79 9.10
CA GLY A 218 5.40 -3.53 9.53
C GLY A 218 4.45 -2.75 10.42
N SER A 219 4.63 -1.43 10.43
CA SER A 219 3.81 -0.48 11.18
C SER A 219 3.62 0.81 10.37
N THR A 220 3.55 0.71 9.03
CA THR A 220 3.36 1.89 8.18
C THR A 220 1.93 2.44 8.25
N GLY A 221 1.75 3.73 7.96
CA GLY A 221 0.44 4.37 8.08
C GLY A 221 0.08 4.67 9.53
N ARG A 222 -1.20 4.53 9.88
CA ARG A 222 -1.71 4.80 11.22
C ARG A 222 -1.78 3.52 12.03
N SER A 223 -0.69 3.21 12.71
CA SER A 223 -0.48 1.97 13.47
C SER A 223 0.17 2.30 14.82
N THR A 224 -0.21 1.59 15.89
CA THR A 224 0.37 1.76 17.23
C THR A 224 1.54 0.81 17.51
N GLY A 225 1.82 -0.11 16.58
CA GLY A 225 2.91 -1.07 16.68
C GLY A 225 2.83 -2.13 15.59
N PRO A 226 3.85 -3.00 15.43
CA PRO A 226 3.88 -3.98 14.34
C PRO A 226 2.71 -4.96 14.34
N HIS A 227 1.92 -4.94 13.28
CA HIS A 227 0.81 -5.88 13.05
C HIS A 227 0.42 -5.92 11.57
N LEU A 228 -0.30 -6.96 11.20
CA LEU A 228 -1.04 -7.02 9.94
C LEU A 228 -2.49 -6.57 10.20
N HIS A 229 -2.95 -5.54 9.50
CA HIS A 229 -4.37 -5.31 9.34
C HIS A 229 -4.87 -6.11 8.13
N PHE A 230 -5.74 -7.08 8.39
CA PHE A 230 -6.25 -8.03 7.40
C PHE A 230 -7.74 -7.90 7.22
N GLU A 231 -8.18 -7.80 5.97
CA GLU A 231 -9.61 -7.72 5.66
C GLU A 231 -10.03 -8.75 4.63
N VAL A 232 -11.32 -9.06 4.70
CA VAL A 232 -12.06 -9.80 3.68
C VAL A 232 -13.20 -8.91 3.20
N ARG A 233 -13.30 -8.70 1.89
CA ARG A 233 -14.32 -7.85 1.27
C ARG A 233 -15.08 -8.64 0.21
N ASN A 234 -16.39 -8.43 0.14
CA ASN A 234 -17.21 -8.80 -1.01
C ASN A 234 -17.43 -7.54 -1.84
N HIS A 235 -16.81 -7.48 -3.03
CA HIS A 235 -16.69 -6.23 -3.78
C HIS A 235 -16.01 -5.15 -2.91
N THR A 236 -16.76 -4.12 -2.50
CA THR A 236 -16.30 -3.01 -1.65
C THR A 236 -16.66 -3.19 -0.17
N HIS A 237 -17.56 -4.13 0.17
CA HIS A 237 -18.13 -4.25 1.51
C HIS A 237 -17.26 -5.13 2.43
N PRO A 238 -16.75 -4.60 3.55
CA PRO A 238 -16.02 -5.38 4.55
C PRO A 238 -16.89 -6.48 5.18
N LYS A 239 -16.29 -7.65 5.41
CA LYS A 239 -16.89 -8.80 6.07
C LYS A 239 -15.98 -9.24 7.20
N ASN A 240 -16.55 -9.81 8.26
CA ASN A 240 -15.77 -10.34 9.37
C ASN A 240 -14.82 -11.47 8.88
N PRO A 241 -13.50 -11.25 8.86
CA PRO A 241 -12.52 -12.24 8.38
C PRO A 241 -12.58 -13.59 9.11
N LEU A 242 -12.97 -13.60 10.39
CA LEU A 242 -13.04 -14.82 11.20
C LEU A 242 -14.09 -15.81 10.69
N LYS A 243 -15.07 -15.37 9.88
CA LYS A 243 -16.04 -16.27 9.22
C LYS A 243 -15.46 -17.01 8.00
N TYR A 244 -14.29 -16.60 7.53
CA TYR A 244 -13.66 -17.09 6.30
C TYR A 244 -12.36 -17.84 6.56
N LEU A 245 -11.73 -17.58 7.70
CA LEU A 245 -10.50 -18.23 8.16
C LEU A 245 -10.83 -19.55 8.88
N PRO A 246 -9.90 -20.52 8.89
CA PRO A 246 -10.04 -21.70 9.73
C PRO A 246 -10.15 -21.30 11.21
N GLY A 247 -10.94 -22.05 11.98
CA GLY A 247 -10.93 -21.95 13.44
C GLY A 247 -9.51 -22.10 13.97
N LYS A 248 -9.17 -21.32 15.00
CA LYS A 248 -7.93 -21.51 15.75
C LYS A 248 -8.10 -22.64 16.76
#